data_AF-A0A0C2XKK9-F1
#
_entry.id   AF-A0A0C2XKK9-F1
#
_cell.length_a   1.000
_cell.length_b   1.000
_cell.length_c   1.000
_cell.angle_alpha   90.00
_cell.angle_beta   90.00
_cell.angle_gamma   90.00
#
_symmetry.space_group_name_H-M   'P 1'
#
loop_
_entity.id
_entity.type
_entity.pdbx_description
1 polymer ?
#
loop_
_entity_poly.entity_id
_entity_poly.type
_entity_poly.pdbx_seq_one_letter_code
_entity_poly.pdbx_strand_id
1 'polypeptide(L)' 'LKSDQFRAFDIISWHLEQTISRKNHPPLRMIIYGEGGTGKSKVIQTVTAAFAAKGVSFMLVKSAFTGVAASLIDGKTTH' A
#
# COMPACT_ATOMS: atom_id res chain seq x y z
N LEU A 1 -7.64 2.86 -12.17
CA LEU A 1 -8.07 2.10 -10.98
C LEU A 1 -9.60 2.06 -10.99
N LYS A 2 -10.26 1.06 -10.40
CA LYS A 2 -11.72 1.12 -10.14
C LYS A 2 -12.00 2.15 -9.02
N SER A 3 -13.23 2.61 -8.85
CA SER A 3 -13.61 3.59 -7.80
C SER A 3 -13.08 3.22 -6.41
N ASP A 4 -13.25 1.96 -5.99
CA ASP A 4 -12.79 1.49 -4.67
C ASP A 4 -11.26 1.42 -4.56
N GLN A 5 -10.60 1.11 -5.67
CA GLN A 5 -9.15 1.10 -5.74
C GLN A 5 -8.57 2.52 -5.67
N PHE A 6 -9.22 3.49 -6.31
CA PHE A 6 -8.88 4.91 -6.18
C PHE A 6 -9.09 5.38 -4.75
N ARG A 7 -10.26 5.07 -4.15
CA ARG A 7 -10.53 5.40 -2.75
C ARG A 7 -9.45 4.86 -1.80
N ALA A 8 -9.05 3.60 -1.97
CA ALA A 8 -7.97 3.03 -1.18
C ALA A 8 -6.63 3.75 -1.39
N PHE A 9 -6.29 4.03 -2.65
CA PHE A 9 -5.09 4.76 -3.02
C PHE A 9 -5.08 6.18 -2.43
N ASP A 10 -6.20 6.89 -2.45
CA ASP A 10 -6.32 8.27 -1.97
C ASP A 10 -6.17 8.34 -0.45
N ILE A 11 -6.78 7.40 0.29
CA ILE A 11 -6.63 7.30 1.77
C ILE A 11 -5.17 7.10 2.15
N ILE A 12 -4.48 6.17 1.46
CA ILE A 12 -3.07 5.86 1.73
C ILE A 12 -2.19 7.04 1.35
N SER A 13 -2.42 7.66 0.19
CA SER A 13 -1.64 8.81 -0.28
C SER A 13 -1.79 10.01 0.65
N TRP A 14 -3.01 10.30 1.11
CA TRP A 14 -3.25 11.37 2.08
C TRP A 14 -2.53 11.11 3.41
N HIS A 15 -2.58 9.88 3.92
CA HIS A 15 -1.91 9.51 5.17
C HIS A 15 -0.39 9.59 5.05
N LEU A 16 0.15 9.21 3.89
CA LEU A 16 1.58 9.36 3.58
C LEU A 16 2.01 10.83 3.66
N GLU A 17 1.25 11.75 3.09
CA GLU A 17 1.55 13.19 3.18
C GLU A 17 1.54 13.70 4.62
N GLN A 18 0.55 13.28 5.41
CA GLN A 18 0.50 13.66 6.81
C GLN A 18 1.74 13.14 7.56
N THR A 19 2.14 11.91 7.28
CA THR A 19 3.32 11.28 7.89
C THR A 19 4.62 12.00 7.51
N ILE A 20 4.82 12.31 6.22
CA ILE A 20 6.00 13.04 5.74
C ILE A 20 6.06 14.47 6.32
N SER A 21 4.91 15.12 6.46
CA SER A 21 4.82 16.46 7.06
C SER A 21 5.04 16.50 8.59
N ARG A 22 5.45 15.37 9.21
CA ARG A 22 5.70 15.21 10.65
C ARG A 22 4.51 15.61 11.53
N LYS A 23 3.30 15.58 10.99
CA LYS A 23 2.11 15.74 11.78
C LYS A 23 1.88 14.47 12.57
N ASN A 24 1.54 14.63 13.85
CA ASN A 24 1.33 13.51 14.76
C ASN A 24 -0.04 12.87 14.48
N HIS A 25 -0.17 12.13 13.37
CA HIS A 25 -1.36 11.38 13.02
C HIS A 25 -1.26 9.93 13.50
N PRO A 26 -2.36 9.34 13.97
CA PRO A 26 -2.38 7.94 14.35
C PRO A 26 -2.04 7.04 13.15
N PRO A 27 -1.48 5.83 13.39
CA PRO A 27 -1.22 4.87 12.33
C PRO A 27 -2.48 4.51 11.54
N LEU A 28 -2.38 4.49 10.21
CA LEU A 28 -3.47 4.03 9.35
C LEU A 28 -3.61 2.51 9.47
N ARG A 29 -4.78 2.06 9.91
CA ARG A 29 -5.17 0.64 9.94
C ARG A 29 -6.32 0.44 8.96
N MET A 30 -6.07 -0.28 7.88
CA MET A 30 -7.01 -0.45 6.77
C MET A 30 -7.04 -1.92 6.32
N ILE A 31 -8.23 -2.43 6.04
CA ILE A 31 -8.46 -3.71 5.36
C ILE A 31 -9.14 -3.41 4.03
N ILE A 32 -8.54 -3.84 2.92
CA ILE A 32 -9.14 -3.74 1.59
C ILE A 32 -9.72 -5.11 1.22
N TYR A 33 -11.04 -5.23 1.27
CA TYR A 33 -11.75 -6.45 0.88
C TYR A 33 -12.09 -6.44 -0.62
N GLY A 34 -12.34 -7.62 -1.17
CA GLY A 34 -12.85 -7.79 -2.54
C GLY A 34 -12.58 -9.20 -3.04
N GLU A 35 -13.40 -9.70 -3.96
CA GLU A 35 -13.26 -11.02 -4.57
C GLU A 35 -11.89 -11.21 -5.25
N GLY A 36 -11.47 -12.47 -5.46
CA GLY A 36 -10.27 -12.79 -6.26
C GLY A 36 -10.31 -12.10 -7.63
N GLY A 37 -9.15 -11.66 -8.15
CA GLY A 37 -9.08 -11.03 -9.48
C GLY A 37 -9.59 -9.57 -9.58
N THR A 38 -10.07 -8.97 -8.49
CA THR A 38 -10.58 -7.57 -8.49
C THR A 38 -9.50 -6.47 -8.55
N GLY A 39 -8.24 -6.83 -8.79
CA GLY A 39 -7.15 -5.87 -8.96
C GLY A 39 -6.59 -5.25 -7.68
N LYS A 40 -6.77 -5.91 -6.52
CA LYS A 40 -6.14 -5.48 -5.24
C LYS A 40 -4.62 -5.32 -5.34
N SER A 41 -3.94 -6.21 -6.07
CA SER A 41 -2.50 -6.09 -6.34
C SER A 41 -2.14 -4.79 -7.07
N LYS A 42 -3.05 -4.26 -7.89
CA LYS A 42 -2.83 -2.97 -8.58
C LYS A 42 -2.79 -1.80 -7.61
N VAL A 43 -3.58 -1.85 -6.52
CA VAL A 43 -3.51 -0.85 -5.45
C VAL A 43 -2.14 -0.90 -4.77
N ILE A 44 -1.65 -2.09 -4.41
CA ILE A 44 -0.33 -2.26 -3.80
C ILE A 44 0.79 -1.72 -4.71
N GLN A 45 0.74 -2.04 -6.01
CA GLN A 45 1.70 -1.53 -6.99
C GLN A 45 1.67 0.00 -7.10
N THR A 46 0.47 0.59 -7.15
CA THR A 46 0.33 2.05 -7.30
C THR A 46 0.77 2.79 -6.03
N VAL A 47 0.46 2.24 -4.84
CA VAL A 47 0.98 2.74 -3.56
C VAL A 47 2.51 2.65 -3.52
N THR A 48 3.09 1.53 -3.95
CA THR A 48 4.55 1.35 -4.01
C THR A 48 5.20 2.43 -4.89
N ALA A 49 4.60 2.71 -6.06
CA ALA A 49 5.06 3.77 -6.93
C ALA A 49 4.94 5.17 -6.29
N ALA A 50 3.88 5.44 -5.52
CA ALA A 50 3.71 6.72 -4.83
C ALA A 50 4.77 6.95 -3.74
N PHE A 51 5.13 5.92 -2.97
CA PHE A 51 6.23 6.01 -2.00
C PHE A 51 7.58 6.25 -2.69
N ALA A 52 7.83 5.57 -3.82
CA ALA A 52 9.04 5.75 -4.62
C ALA A 52 9.14 7.16 -5.23
N ALA A 53 8.04 7.66 -5.80
CA ALA A 53 7.97 9.01 -6.37
C ALA A 53 8.23 10.12 -5.34
N LYS A 54 8.02 9.82 -4.05
CA LYS A 54 8.29 10.72 -2.93
C LYS A 54 9.66 10.52 -2.29
N GLY A 55 10.49 9.60 -2.80
CA GLY A 55 11.81 9.31 -2.24
C GLY A 55 11.77 8.64 -0.85
N VAL A 56 10.63 8.06 -0.47
CA VAL A 56 10.42 7.48 0.87
C VAL A 56 10.09 5.99 0.82
N SER A 57 10.60 5.27 -0.18
CA SER A 57 10.41 3.81 -0.32
C SER A 57 10.76 3.03 0.95
N PHE A 58 11.74 3.50 1.73
CA PHE A 58 12.17 2.89 2.99
C PHE A 58 11.08 2.89 4.09
N MET A 59 10.03 3.70 3.95
CA MET A 59 8.90 3.74 4.88
C MET A 59 7.83 2.68 4.59
N LEU A 60 7.90 2.00 3.44
CA LEU A 60 6.92 0.99 3.03
C LEU A 60 7.47 -0.42 3.21
N VAL A 61 6.93 -1.16 4.18
CA VAL A 61 7.18 -2.60 4.33
C VAL A 61 6.03 -3.38 3.70
N LYS A 62 6.36 -4.31 2.80
CA LYS A 62 5.42 -5.16 2.08
C LYS A 62 5.59 -6.59 2.56
N SER A 63 4.53 -7.20 3.07
CA SER A 63 4.55 -8.57 3.59
C SER A 63 3.38 -9.38 3.07
N ALA A 64 3.59 -10.66 2.86
CA ALA A 64 2.55 -11.60 2.47
C ALA A 64 2.75 -12.97 3.14
N PHE A 65 1.65 -13.71 3.24
CA PHE A 65 1.62 -15.01 3.94
C PHE A 65 2.31 -16.14 3.16
N THR A 66 2.42 -16.04 1.83
CA THR A 66 3.07 -17.05 0.98
C THR A 66 4.16 -16.42 0.13
N GLY A 67 5.18 -17.21 -0.24
CA GLY A 67 6.30 -16.74 -1.07
C GLY A 67 5.86 -16.24 -2.46
N VAL A 68 4.82 -16.84 -3.05
CA VAL A 68 4.24 -16.38 -4.32
C VAL A 68 3.55 -15.02 -4.16
N ALA A 69 2.78 -14.83 -3.09
CA ALA A 69 2.13 -13.55 -2.81
C ALA A 69 3.16 -12.47 -2.45
N ALA A 70 4.25 -12.82 -1.76
CA ALA A 70 5.35 -11.92 -1.46
C ALA A 70 6.06 -11.47 -2.73
N SER A 71 6.34 -12.39 -3.65
CA SER A 71 6.94 -12.09 -4.96
C SER A 71 6.08 -11.16 -5.80
N LEU A 72 4.74 -11.34 -5.77
CA LEU A 72 3.79 -10.50 -6.52
C LEU A 72 3.72 -9.04 -6.03
N ILE A 73 4.12 -8.78 -4.78
CA ILE A 73 4.17 -7.44 -4.21
C ILE A 73 5.60 -6.94 -4.05
N ASP A 74 6.60 -7.70 -4.52
CA ASP A 74 8.01 -7.41 -4.30
C ASP A 74 8.30 -7.18 -2.80
N GLY A 75 7.74 -8.05 -1.96
CA GLY A 75 7.81 -8.02 -0.51
C GLY A 75 8.50 -9.26 0.05
N LYS A 76 8.61 -9.32 1.38
CA LYS A 76 9.14 -10.51 2.09
C LYS A 76 8.00 -11.37 2.62
N THR A 77 8.30 -12.62 2.97
CA THR A 77 7.38 -13.41 3.80
C THR A 77 7.30 -12.78 5.19
N THR A 78 6.13 -12.89 5.83
CA THR A 78 5.95 -12.40 7.21
C THR A 78 6.70 -13.26 8.25
N HIS A 79 7.28 -14.39 7.82
CA HIS A 79 8.07 -15.34 8.61
C HIS A 79 9.56 -15.19 8.31
#